data_AF-A0A401MQS5-F1
#
_entry.id   AF-A0A401MQS5-F1
#
_cell.length_a   1.000
_cell.length_b   1.000
_cell.length_c   1.000
_cell.angle_alpha   90.00
_cell.angle_beta   90.00
_cell.angle_gamma   90.00
#
_symmetry.space_group_name_H-M   'P 1'
#
loop_
_entity.id
_entity.type
_entity.pdbx_description
1 polymer ?
#
loop_
_entity_poly.entity_id
_entity_poly.type
_entity_poly.pdbx_seq_one_letter_code
_entity_poly.pdbx_strand_id
1 'polypeptide(L)'
;MLTADDRVVFVDWPHAVRAAPWFDLLIMLPCVRAQGGPDPEEVFAAHPLGRGADPDAVTAALAGLAGYFLQHSLLPPPPGIPTLRAFQRAQGEAALAWLRKRCETRPRPVRA
;
A
#
# COMPACT_ATOMS: atom_id res chain seq x y z
N MET A 1 16.12 -0.97 8.78
CA MET A 1 17.35 -0.36 9.33
C MET A 1 18.48 -0.59 8.35
N LEU A 2 19.22 0.47 8.00
CA LEU A 2 20.46 0.36 7.25
C LEU A 2 21.60 0.24 8.26
N THR A 3 22.43 -0.78 8.11
CA THR A 3 23.60 -1.00 8.96
C THR A 3 24.83 -0.29 8.37
N ALA A 4 25.87 -0.10 9.19
CA ALA A 4 27.11 0.54 8.75
C ALA A 4 27.88 -0.25 7.67
N ASP A 5 27.49 -1.51 7.43
CA ASP A 5 28.05 -2.40 6.42
C ASP A 5 27.09 -2.66 5.26
N ASP A 6 26.25 -1.67 4.93
CA ASP A 6 25.34 -1.64 3.77
C ASP A 6 24.32 -2.79 3.71
N ARG A 7 23.92 -3.33 4.88
CA ARG A 7 22.86 -4.33 4.97
C ARG A 7 21.53 -3.70 5.34
N VAL A 8 20.46 -4.33 4.85
CA VAL A 8 19.08 -4.01 5.24
C VAL A 8 18.61 -5.03 6.26
N VAL A 9 18.27 -4.56 7.46
CA VAL A 9 17.62 -5.35 8.50
C VAL A 9 16.18 -4.90 8.65
N PHE A 10 15.24 -5.83 8.50
CA PHE A 10 13.83 -5.61 8.81
C PHE A 10 13.57 -5.94 10.28
N VAL A 11 12.95 -5.02 11.01
CA VAL A 11 12.62 -5.12 12.44
C VAL A 11 11.12 -4.91 12.62
N ASP A 12 10.63 -4.99 13.87
CA ASP A 12 9.22 -4.77 14.23
C ASP A 12 8.25 -5.66 13.43
N TRP A 13 8.36 -6.98 13.67
CA TRP A 13 7.50 -8.00 13.06
C TRP A 13 6.38 -8.56 13.98
N PRO A 14 5.70 -7.78 14.85
CA PRO A 14 4.64 -8.35 15.70
C PRO A 14 3.42 -8.81 14.87
N HIS A 15 3.33 -8.44 13.59
CA HIS A 15 2.26 -8.79 12.67
C HIS A 15 2.70 -9.72 11.53
N ALA A 16 3.82 -10.44 11.67
CA ALA A 16 4.26 -11.40 10.66
C ALA A 16 3.22 -12.52 10.47
N VAL A 17 2.75 -12.69 9.23
CA VAL A 17 1.76 -13.70 8.85
C VAL A 17 2.10 -14.29 7.48
N ARG A 18 1.52 -15.46 7.18
CA ARG A 18 1.56 -15.99 5.81
C ARG A 18 0.55 -15.24 4.95
N ALA A 19 1.03 -14.64 3.87
CA ALA A 19 0.23 -13.91 2.90
C ALA A 19 0.65 -14.28 1.46
N ALA A 20 -0.04 -13.70 0.47
CA ALA A 20 0.41 -13.78 -0.90
C ALA A 20 1.82 -13.17 -1.04
N PRO A 21 2.72 -13.72 -1.87
CA PRO A 21 4.11 -13.24 -1.96
C PRO A 21 4.25 -11.75 -2.31
N TRP A 22 3.28 -11.19 -3.03
CA TRP A 22 3.27 -9.77 -3.43
C TRP A 22 2.71 -8.82 -2.37
N PHE A 23 2.17 -9.34 -1.26
CA PHE A 23 1.39 -8.54 -0.30
C PHE A 23 2.23 -7.48 0.41
N ASP A 24 3.42 -7.83 0.90
CA ASP A 24 4.30 -6.87 1.59
C ASP A 24 4.72 -5.72 0.67
N LEU A 25 5.00 -6.01 -0.60
CA LEU A 25 5.28 -4.99 -1.61
C LEU A 25 4.07 -4.07 -1.80
N LEU A 26 2.86 -4.63 -1.92
CA LEU A 26 1.63 -3.86 -2.09
C LEU A 26 1.40 -2.90 -0.93
N ILE A 27 1.49 -3.38 0.31
CA ILE A 27 1.16 -2.56 1.51
C ILE A 27 2.24 -1.53 1.84
N MET A 28 3.50 -1.76 1.42
CA MET A 28 4.60 -0.83 1.61
C MET A 28 4.54 0.38 0.66
N LEU A 29 4.14 0.16 -0.59
CA LEU A 29 4.24 1.16 -1.65
C LEU A 29 3.44 2.46 -1.40
N PRO A 30 2.24 2.47 -0.81
CA PRO A 30 1.54 3.69 -0.43
C PRO A 30 2.34 4.56 0.55
N CYS A 31 3.05 3.94 1.49
CA CYS A 31 3.93 4.64 2.43
C CYS A 31 5.10 5.32 1.71
N VAL A 32 5.74 4.59 0.80
CA VAL A 32 6.84 5.11 -0.04
C VAL A 32 6.34 6.26 -0.91
N ARG A 33 5.18 6.10 -1.55
CA ARG A 33 4.58 7.13 -2.41
C ARG A 33 4.23 8.39 -1.63
N ALA A 34 3.64 8.26 -0.43
CA ALA A 34 3.31 9.39 0.44
C ALA A 34 4.53 10.22 0.86
N GLN A 35 5.73 9.63 0.82
CA GLN A 35 7.01 10.29 1.14
C GLN A 35 7.72 10.85 -0.10
N GLY A 36 7.04 10.92 -1.25
CA GLY A 36 7.61 11.43 -2.50
C GLY A 36 8.29 10.36 -3.36
N GLY A 37 8.11 9.08 -3.03
CA GLY A 37 8.59 7.98 -3.83
C GLY A 37 7.93 7.85 -5.21
N PRO A 38 8.41 6.90 -6.03
CA PRO A 38 7.96 6.68 -7.41
C PRO A 38 6.48 6.25 -7.49
N ASP A 39 5.93 6.19 -8.71
CA ASP A 39 4.59 5.68 -8.95
C ASP A 39 4.48 4.21 -8.49
N PRO A 40 3.53 3.88 -7.59
CA PRO A 40 3.44 2.55 -7.02
C PRO A 40 3.02 1.48 -8.03
N GLU A 41 2.21 1.82 -9.05
CA GLU A 41 1.84 0.86 -10.10
C GLU A 41 3.05 0.49 -10.96
N GLU A 42 3.91 1.45 -11.29
CA GLU A 42 5.12 1.20 -12.08
C GLU A 42 6.09 0.29 -11.32
N VAL A 43 6.34 0.57 -10.04
CA VAL A 43 7.21 -0.28 -9.21
C VAL A 43 6.61 -1.68 -9.04
N PHE A 44 5.30 -1.77 -8.75
CA PHE A 44 4.65 -3.06 -8.55
C PHE A 44 4.66 -3.90 -9.82
N ALA A 45 4.31 -3.32 -10.97
CA ALA A 45 4.30 -4.01 -12.27
C ALA A 45 5.71 -4.36 -12.78
N ALA A 46 6.74 -3.63 -12.36
CA ALA A 46 8.14 -3.96 -12.69
C ALA A 46 8.73 -5.05 -11.78
N HIS A 47 8.18 -5.26 -10.58
CA HIS A 47 8.71 -6.24 -9.64
C HIS A 47 8.26 -7.67 -9.99
N PRO A 48 9.13 -8.70 -9.92
CA PRO A 48 8.76 -10.09 -10.25
C PRO A 48 7.51 -10.59 -9.50
N LEU A 49 7.38 -10.25 -8.22
CA LEU A 49 6.21 -10.63 -7.40
C LEU A 49 4.93 -9.94 -7.87
N GLY A 50 4.99 -8.69 -8.31
CA GLY A 50 3.82 -7.97 -8.79
C GLY A 50 3.41 -8.39 -10.20
N ARG A 51 4.37 -8.71 -11.09
CA ARG A 51 4.10 -9.25 -12.44
C ARG A 51 3.31 -10.55 -12.42
N GLY A 52 3.61 -11.43 -11.47
CA GLY A 52 2.95 -12.73 -11.34
C GLY A 52 1.68 -12.70 -10.49
N ALA A 53 1.27 -11.54 -9.99
CA ALA A 53 0.12 -11.42 -9.11
C ALA A 53 -1.19 -11.42 -9.90
N ASP A 54 -2.22 -12.06 -9.34
CA ASP A 54 -3.59 -11.92 -9.84
C ASP A 54 -4.04 -10.44 -9.73
N PRO A 55 -4.35 -9.76 -10.85
CA PRO A 55 -4.71 -8.35 -10.85
C PRO A 55 -5.99 -8.06 -10.05
N ASP A 56 -6.91 -9.02 -9.94
CA ASP A 56 -8.16 -8.86 -9.19
C ASP A 56 -7.89 -8.93 -7.69
N ALA A 57 -7.09 -9.91 -7.26
CA ALA A 57 -6.69 -10.05 -5.87
C ALA A 57 -5.91 -8.83 -5.35
N VAL A 58 -4.99 -8.29 -6.15
CA VAL A 58 -4.22 -7.09 -5.80
C VAL A 58 -5.13 -5.87 -5.68
N THR A 59 -6.06 -5.69 -6.63
CA THR A 59 -7.01 -4.57 -6.59
C THR A 59 -7.93 -4.65 -5.37
N ALA A 60 -8.42 -5.85 -5.02
CA ALA A 60 -9.24 -6.07 -3.84
C ALA A 60 -8.47 -5.78 -2.53
N ALA A 61 -7.24 -6.26 -2.42
CA ALA A 61 -6.38 -5.98 -1.27
C ALA A 61 -6.08 -4.48 -1.14
N LEU A 62 -5.78 -3.80 -2.24
CA LEU A 62 -5.52 -2.35 -2.25
C LEU A 62 -6.75 -1.54 -1.86
N ALA A 63 -7.95 -1.96 -2.29
CA ALA A 63 -9.20 -1.36 -1.86
C ALA A 63 -9.41 -1.49 -0.34
N GLY A 64 -9.14 -2.68 0.22
CA GLY A 64 -9.17 -2.91 1.66
C GLY A 64 -8.18 -2.01 2.43
N LEU A 65 -6.94 -1.91 1.94
CA LEU A 65 -5.90 -1.07 2.54
C LEU A 65 -6.24 0.42 2.50
N ALA A 66 -6.72 0.92 1.35
CA ALA A 66 -7.14 2.31 1.20
C ALA A 66 -8.29 2.65 2.16
N GLY A 67 -9.31 1.78 2.23
CA GLY A 67 -10.42 1.91 3.17
C GLY A 67 -9.95 1.93 4.63
N TYR A 68 -9.08 0.98 5.01
CA TYR A 68 -8.49 0.91 6.34
C TYR A 68 -7.82 2.23 6.75
N PHE A 69 -6.89 2.74 5.93
CA PHE A 69 -6.16 3.96 6.27
C PHE A 69 -7.04 5.20 6.29
N LEU A 70 -7.92 5.37 5.31
CA LEU A 70 -8.82 6.52 5.25
C LEU A 70 -9.78 6.52 6.43
N GLN A 71 -10.40 5.38 6.75
CA GLN A 71 -11.27 5.25 7.92
C GLN A 71 -10.52 5.56 9.23
N HIS A 72 -9.34 4.99 9.43
CA HIS A 72 -8.57 5.21 10.66
C HIS A 72 -8.08 6.65 10.80
N SER A 73 -7.85 7.35 9.68
CA SER A 73 -7.45 8.76 9.70
C SER A 73 -8.51 9.71 10.26
N LEU A 74 -9.79 9.29 10.26
CA LEU A 74 -10.92 10.06 10.80
C LEU A 74 -11.14 9.85 12.30
N LEU A 75 -10.45 8.88 12.91
CA LEU A 75 -10.57 8.60 14.33
C LEU A 75 -9.78 9.62 15.18
N PRO A 76 -10.15 9.84 16.46
CA PRO A 76 -9.37 10.68 17.37
C PRO A 76 -7.90 10.24 17.44
N PRO A 77 -6.91 11.15 17.48
CA PRO A 77 -5.51 10.77 17.59
C PRO A 77 -5.26 10.01 18.91
N PRO A 78 -4.50 8.90 18.89
CA PRO A 78 -4.19 8.19 20.12
C PRO A 78 -3.25 9.03 21.00
N PRO A 79 -3.33 8.88 22.34
CA PRO A 79 -2.40 9.53 23.26
C PRO A 79 -0.94 9.21 22.91
N GLY A 80 -0.09 10.22 22.89
CA GLY A 80 1.35 10.07 22.64
C GLY A 80 1.77 9.97 21.16
N ILE A 81 0.84 9.89 20.20
CA ILE A 81 1.17 9.80 18.76
C ILE A 81 0.27 10.73 17.92
N PRO A 82 0.41 12.07 18.08
CA PRO A 82 -0.50 13.04 17.46
C PRO A 82 -0.41 13.07 15.92
N THR A 83 0.70 12.63 15.34
CA THR A 83 0.94 12.63 13.89
C THR A 83 0.35 11.41 13.17
N LEU A 84 -0.14 10.40 13.91
CA LEU A 84 -0.60 9.13 13.31
C LEU A 84 -1.72 9.35 12.29
N ARG A 85 -2.67 10.24 12.57
CA ARG A 85 -3.84 10.46 11.69
C ARG A 85 -3.46 11.10 10.37
N ALA A 86 -2.55 12.09 10.41
CA ALA A 86 -2.01 12.69 9.20
C ALA A 86 -1.21 11.66 8.37
N PHE A 87 -0.42 10.81 9.03
CA PHE A 87 0.32 9.73 8.38
C PHE A 87 -0.62 8.69 7.73
N GLN A 88 -1.65 8.24 8.44
CA GLN A 88 -2.67 7.33 7.90
C GLN A 88 -3.40 7.96 6.71
N ARG A 89 -3.76 9.25 6.81
CA ARG A 89 -4.41 9.96 5.71
C ARG A 89 -3.53 10.01 4.46
N ALA A 90 -2.25 10.37 4.60
CA ALA A 90 -1.33 10.46 3.47
C ALA A 90 -1.17 9.12 2.74
N GLN A 91 -1.06 8.02 3.50
CA GLN A 91 -1.03 6.67 2.91
C GLN A 91 -2.35 6.28 2.26
N GLY A 92 -3.49 6.59 2.91
CA GLY A 92 -4.82 6.31 2.38
C GLY A 92 -5.09 7.05 1.06
N GLU A 93 -4.69 8.32 0.97
CA GLU A 93 -4.81 9.10 -0.26
C GLU A 93 -3.91 8.56 -1.38
N ALA A 94 -2.67 8.17 -1.07
CA ALA A 94 -1.78 7.52 -2.04
C ALA A 94 -2.34 6.18 -2.53
N ALA A 95 -2.84 5.33 -1.63
CA ALA A 95 -3.47 4.05 -1.96
C ALA A 95 -4.75 4.23 -2.80
N LEU A 96 -5.58 5.22 -2.48
CA LEU A 96 -6.81 5.52 -3.21
C LEU A 96 -6.52 6.03 -4.63
N ALA A 97 -5.53 6.90 -4.79
CA ALA A 97 -5.10 7.36 -6.12
C ALA A 97 -4.60 6.20 -6.98
N TRP A 98 -3.83 5.28 -6.38
CA TRP A 98 -3.37 4.08 -7.06
C TRP A 98 -4.54 3.14 -7.44
N LEU A 99 -5.48 2.92 -6.52
CA LEU A 99 -6.68 2.12 -6.77
C LEU A 99 -7.49 2.69 -7.94
N ARG A 100 -7.67 4.02 -7.99
CA ARG A 100 -8.38 4.69 -9.08
C ARG A 100 -7.72 4.40 -10.43
N LYS A 101 -6.39 4.55 -10.52
CA LYS A 101 -5.61 4.24 -11.73
C LYS A 101 -5.89 2.82 -12.22
N ARG A 102 -5.84 1.82 -11.33
CA ARG A 102 -6.11 0.41 -11.67
C ARG A 102 -7.54 0.15 -12.16
N CYS A 103 -8.51 0.86 -11.59
CA CYS A 103 -9.91 0.75 -11.99
C CYS A 103 -10.19 1.44 -13.33
N GLU A 104 -9.49 2.53 -13.65
CA GLU A 104 -9.62 3.26 -14.93
C GLU A 104 -8.99 2.50 -16.09
N THR A 105 -7.91 1.75 -15.85
CA THR A 105 -7.25 0.91 -16.86
C THR A 105 -8.02 -0.38 -17.19
N ARG A 106 -9.12 -0.68 -16.48
CA ARG A 106 -9.97 -1.85 -16.79
C ARG A 106 -11.00 -1.53 -17.87
N PRO A 107 -11.27 -2.46 -18.80
CA PRO A 107 -12.45 -2.38 -19.65
C PRO A 107 -13.70 -2.32 -18.77
N ARG A 108 -14.58 -1.33 -18.97
CA ARG A 108 -15.87 -1.32 -18.27
C ARG A 108 -16.65 -2.57 -18.70
N PRO A 109 -17.27 -3.33 -17.77
CA PRO A 109 -18.18 -4.38 -18.15
C PRO A 109 -19.33 -3.75 -18.96
N VAL A 110 -19.58 -4.29 -20.16
CA VAL A 110 -20.78 -3.96 -20.92
C VAL A 110 -21.97 -4.40 -20.08
N ARG A 111 -22.83 -3.46 -19.69
CA ARG A 111 -24.11 -3.80 -19.07
C ARG A 111 -24.95 -4.53 -20.13
N ALA A 112 -25.29 -5.79 -19.85
CA ALA A 112 -26.30 -6.54 -20.60
C ALA A 112 -27.71 -5.99 -20.31
#